data_AF-A0A938F9J3-F1
#
_entry.id   AF-A0A938F9J3-F1
#
_cell.length_a   1.000
_cell.length_b   1.000
_cell.length_c   1.000
_cell.angle_alpha   90.00
_cell.angle_beta   90.00
_cell.angle_gamma   90.00
#
_symmetry.space_group_name_H-M   'P 1'
#
loop_
_entity.id
_entity.type
_entity.pdbx_description
1 polymer ?
#
loop_
_entity_poly.entity_id
_entity_poly.type
_entity_poly.pdbx_seq_one_letter_code
_entity_poly.pdbx_strand_id
1 'polypeptide(L)'
;MRRRLSLRGAFSDFAEKRGISTRLLILFIVLFTIAVTLAPPTQHYFAQRAQISALEASVASNRAKLLEARAELERWRDPDYVRSQARTRLHFVLPGERQYIILGAGNEASKTTEGAAPINEDFPLGVPWYSRIISSITSVGVGKANP
;
A
#
# COMPACT_ATOMS: atom_id res chain seq x y z
N MET A 1 49.21 -47.12 -0.39
CA MET A 1 49.88 -46.17 0.53
C MET A 1 49.27 -44.78 0.36
N ARG A 2 48.57 -44.23 1.37
CA ARG A 2 48.00 -42.87 1.32
C ARG A 2 48.98 -41.90 2.03
N ARG A 3 49.74 -41.13 1.25
CA ARG A 3 50.61 -40.05 1.77
C ARG A 3 49.73 -38.98 2.41
N ARG A 4 49.79 -38.84 3.72
CA ARG A 4 49.21 -37.70 4.44
C ARG A 4 50.02 -36.46 4.04
N LEU A 5 49.44 -35.57 3.23
CA LEU A 5 50.03 -34.25 2.99
C LEU A 5 50.05 -33.50 4.32
N SER A 6 51.23 -33.34 4.90
CA SER A 6 51.44 -32.51 6.08
C SER A 6 51.39 -31.04 5.65
N LEU A 7 50.21 -30.43 5.78
CA LEU A 7 49.99 -29.00 5.55
C LEU A 7 51.02 -28.13 6.29
N ARG A 8 51.51 -28.57 7.46
CA ARG A 8 52.52 -27.83 8.23
C ARG A 8 53.86 -27.60 7.51
N GLY A 9 54.30 -28.50 6.64
CA GLY A 9 55.60 -28.36 5.95
C GLY A 9 55.55 -27.39 4.77
N ALA A 10 54.44 -27.37 4.04
CA ALA A 10 54.29 -26.50 2.88
C ALA A 10 54.31 -24.99 3.27
N PHE A 11 53.78 -24.64 4.44
CA PHE A 11 53.76 -23.26 4.92
C PHE A 11 55.11 -22.80 5.48
N SER A 12 55.93 -23.69 6.05
CA SER A 12 57.28 -23.34 6.51
C SER A 12 58.22 -23.09 5.35
N ASP A 13 58.20 -23.94 4.32
CA ASP A 13 59.05 -23.78 3.13
C ASP A 13 58.75 -22.46 2.39
N PHE A 14 57.49 -22.06 2.35
CA PHE A 14 57.08 -20.78 1.78
C PHE A 14 57.55 -19.57 2.61
N ALA A 15 57.50 -19.68 3.94
CA ALA A 15 57.92 -18.62 4.84
C ALA A 15 59.45 -18.44 4.85
N GLU A 16 60.20 -19.55 4.84
CA GLU A 16 61.67 -19.57 4.80
C GLU A 16 62.23 -18.98 3.51
N LYS A 17 61.63 -19.31 2.34
CA LYS A 17 61.99 -18.69 1.05
C LYS A 17 61.78 -17.19 0.99
N ARG A 18 60.91 -16.64 1.83
CA ARG A 18 60.61 -15.20 1.94
C ARG A 18 61.37 -14.51 3.09
N GLY A 19 62.14 -15.24 3.90
CA GLY A 19 62.82 -14.71 5.09
C GLY A 19 61.87 -14.35 6.24
N ILE A 20 60.64 -14.88 6.24
CA ILE A 20 59.60 -14.56 7.23
C ILE A 20 59.49 -15.71 8.22
N SER A 21 59.41 -15.41 9.52
CA SER A 21 59.23 -16.47 10.53
C SER A 21 57.85 -17.13 10.37
N THR A 22 57.79 -18.47 10.45
CA THR A 22 56.53 -19.24 10.36
C THR A 22 55.51 -18.77 11.40
N ARG A 23 55.97 -18.29 12.56
CA ARG A 23 55.12 -17.71 13.61
C ARG A 23 54.44 -16.41 13.16
N LEU A 24 55.16 -15.53 12.45
CA LEU A 24 54.58 -14.31 11.87
C LEU A 24 53.56 -14.64 10.79
N LEU A 25 53.84 -15.62 9.93
CA LEU A 25 52.89 -16.07 8.91
C LEU A 25 51.57 -16.55 9.53
N ILE A 26 51.66 -17.40 10.56
CA ILE A 26 50.49 -17.90 11.29
C ILE A 26 49.73 -16.75 11.96
N LEU A 27 50.44 -15.82 12.61
CA LEU A 27 49.84 -14.66 13.25
C LEU A 27 49.08 -13.78 12.25
N PHE A 28 49.64 -13.57 11.06
CA PHE A 28 48.99 -12.80 10.00
C PHE A 28 47.75 -13.51 9.45
N ILE A 29 47.80 -14.83 9.27
CA ILE A 29 46.64 -15.63 8.83
C ILE A 29 45.53 -15.57 9.88
N VAL A 30 45.86 -15.69 11.18
CA VAL A 30 44.88 -15.58 12.27
C VAL A 30 44.24 -14.20 12.30
N LEU A 31 45.04 -13.13 12.23
CA LEU A 31 44.55 -11.76 12.21
C LEU A 31 43.65 -11.49 10.99
N PHE A 32 44.06 -11.97 9.82
CA PHE A 32 43.28 -11.88 8.59
C PHE A 32 41.94 -12.63 8.70
N THR A 33 41.96 -13.83 9.29
CA THR A 33 40.74 -14.63 9.51
C THR A 33 39.77 -13.93 10.47
N ILE A 34 40.27 -13.33 11.55
CA ILE A 34 39.47 -12.53 12.48
C ILE A 34 38.86 -11.33 11.75
N ALA A 35 39.67 -10.59 10.97
CA ALA A 35 39.20 -9.44 10.21
C ALA A 35 38.11 -9.80 9.19
N VAL A 36 38.26 -10.91 8.44
CA VAL A 36 37.27 -11.39 7.47
C VAL A 36 35.99 -11.87 8.16
N THR A 37 36.10 -12.43 9.37
CA THR A 37 34.93 -12.89 10.16
C THR A 37 34.18 -11.72 10.79
N LEU A 38 34.88 -10.63 11.15
CA LEU A 38 34.29 -9.42 11.71
C LEU A 38 33.78 -8.41 10.67
N ALA A 39 34.14 -8.55 9.40
CA ALA A 39 33.66 -7.66 8.34
C ALA A 39 32.14 -7.81 8.05
N PRO A 40 31.56 -9.01 7.89
CA PRO A 40 30.13 -9.19 7.59
C PRO A 40 29.15 -8.65 8.66
N PRO A 41 29.39 -8.79 9.98
CA PRO A 41 28.45 -8.35 11.03
C PRO A 41 28.08 -6.86 11.01
N THR A 42 28.94 -6.01 10.46
CA THR A 42 28.74 -4.55 10.52
C THR A 42 27.59 -4.07 9.64
N GLN A 43 27.23 -4.80 8.59
CA GLN A 43 26.16 -4.41 7.66
C GLN A 43 24.76 -4.84 8.13
N HIS A 44 24.66 -5.91 8.94
CA HIS A 44 23.36 -6.46 9.34
C HIS A 44 22.68 -5.71 10.50
N TYR A 45 23.42 -4.94 11.29
CA TYR A 45 22.87 -4.28 12.48
C TYR A 45 21.96 -3.10 12.14
N PHE A 46 22.27 -2.36 11.07
CA PHE A 46 21.48 -1.20 10.64
C PHE A 46 20.21 -1.61 9.89
N ALA A 47 20.25 -2.69 9.10
CA ALA A 47 19.09 -3.20 8.38
C ALA A 47 18.02 -3.78 9.31
N GLN A 48 18.43 -4.47 10.39
CA GLN A 48 17.49 -5.01 11.38
C GLN A 48 16.74 -3.92 12.14
N ARG A 49 17.40 -2.79 12.44
CA ARG A 49 16.79 -1.70 13.20
C ARG A 49 15.72 -0.95 12.40
N ALA A 50 15.97 -0.76 11.10
CA ALA A 50 14.96 -0.23 10.18
C ALA A 50 13.75 -1.16 10.07
N GLN A 51 13.98 -2.47 9.97
CA GLN A 51 12.91 -3.47 9.91
C GLN A 51 12.05 -3.48 11.17
N ILE A 52 12.65 -3.40 12.37
CA ILE A 52 11.91 -3.35 13.64
C ILE A 52 11.03 -2.09 13.69
N SER A 53 11.58 -0.92 13.35
CA SER A 53 10.80 0.33 13.38
C SER A 53 9.64 0.34 12.39
N ALA A 54 9.83 -0.24 11.20
CA ALA A 54 8.79 -0.36 10.18
C ALA A 54 7.68 -1.34 10.61
N LEU A 55 8.06 -2.43 11.29
CA LEU A 55 7.11 -3.43 11.79
C LEU A 55 6.27 -2.86 12.94
N GLU A 56 6.88 -2.11 13.86
CA GLU A 56 6.19 -1.42 14.95
C GLU A 56 5.20 -0.38 14.43
N ALA A 57 5.61 0.44 13.45
CA ALA A 57 4.72 1.41 12.80
C ALA A 57 3.52 0.73 12.11
N SER A 58 3.76 -0.44 11.49
CA SER A 58 2.70 -1.24 10.87
C SER A 58 1.71 -1.78 11.91
N VAL A 59 2.20 -2.27 13.06
CA VAL A 59 1.32 -2.73 14.15
C VAL A 59 0.50 -1.58 14.73
N ALA A 60 1.10 -0.42 14.94
CA ALA A 60 0.41 0.76 15.47
C ALA A 60 -0.72 1.23 14.53
N SER A 61 -0.42 1.36 13.23
CA SER A 61 -1.42 1.77 12.23
C SER A 61 -2.57 0.75 12.08
N ASN A 62 -2.26 -0.55 12.11
CA ASN A 62 -3.29 -1.59 12.06
C ASN A 62 -4.18 -1.58 13.31
N ARG A 63 -3.62 -1.35 14.50
CA ARG A 63 -4.41 -1.19 15.73
C ARG A 63 -5.33 0.02 15.67
N ALA A 64 -4.85 1.16 15.16
CA ALA A 64 -5.66 2.35 14.98
C ALA A 64 -6.86 2.10 14.05
N LYS A 65 -6.62 1.47 12.90
CA LYS A 65 -7.69 1.08 11.95
C LYS A 65 -8.72 0.13 12.57
N LEU A 66 -8.27 -0.83 13.40
CA LEU A 66 -9.19 -1.73 14.10
C LEU A 66 -10.05 -1.00 15.13
N LEU A 67 -9.49 -0.03 15.86
CA LEU A 67 -10.25 0.78 16.81
C LEU A 67 -11.30 1.65 16.10
N GLU A 68 -10.91 2.29 14.99
CA GLU A 68 -11.82 3.08 14.17
C GLU A 68 -12.96 2.23 13.60
N ALA A 69 -12.63 1.06 13.01
CA ALA A 69 -13.62 0.14 12.47
C ALA A 69 -14.56 -0.41 13.55
N ARG A 70 -14.07 -0.67 14.77
CA ARG A 70 -14.91 -1.07 15.91
C ARG A 70 -15.86 0.05 16.34
N ALA A 71 -15.36 1.28 16.46
CA ALA A 71 -16.18 2.44 16.80
C ALA A 71 -17.22 2.76 15.72
N GLU A 72 -16.89 2.53 14.45
CA GLU A 72 -17.86 2.58 13.37
C GLU A 72 -18.90 1.46 13.50
N LEU A 73 -18.50 0.21 13.69
CA LEU A 73 -19.43 -0.90 13.87
C LEU A 73 -20.40 -0.69 15.03
N GLU A 74 -19.93 -0.15 16.16
CA GLU A 74 -20.79 0.21 17.29
C GLU A 74 -21.83 1.27 16.92
N ARG A 75 -21.44 2.28 16.12
CA ARG A 75 -22.39 3.27 15.58
C ARG A 75 -23.42 2.64 14.64
N TRP A 76 -23.02 1.74 13.75
CA TRP A 76 -23.94 1.04 12.85
C TRP A 76 -24.86 0.03 13.56
N ARG A 77 -24.51 -0.41 14.78
CA ARG A 77 -25.38 -1.27 15.61
C ARG A 77 -26.55 -0.53 16.25
N ASP A 78 -26.49 0.80 16.32
CA ASP A 78 -27.59 1.60 16.85
C ASP A 78 -28.72 1.72 15.81
N PRO A 79 -29.92 1.17 16.10
CA PRO A 79 -31.05 1.22 15.17
C PRO A 79 -31.53 2.65 14.86
N ASP A 80 -31.32 3.61 15.77
CA ASP A 80 -31.70 5.00 15.55
C ASP A 80 -30.74 5.69 14.56
N TYR A 81 -29.45 5.39 14.68
CA TYR A 81 -28.43 5.85 13.73
C TYR A 81 -28.69 5.31 12.32
N VAL A 82 -28.99 4.01 12.18
CA VAL A 82 -29.33 3.39 10.89
C VAL A 82 -30.60 4.02 10.29
N ARG A 83 -31.63 4.26 11.09
CA ARG A 83 -32.87 4.91 10.65
C ARG A 83 -32.62 6.32 10.11
N SER A 84 -31.79 7.10 10.80
CA SER A 84 -31.43 8.46 10.36
C SER A 84 -30.65 8.44 9.04
N GLN A 85 -29.66 7.56 8.89
CA GLN A 85 -28.86 7.43 7.67
C GLN A 85 -29.69 6.95 6.47
N ALA A 86 -30.59 5.99 6.69
CA ALA A 86 -31.52 5.51 5.66
C ALA A 86 -32.48 6.62 5.19
N ARG A 87 -32.96 7.47 6.10
CA ARG A 87 -33.81 8.61 5.75
C ARG A 87 -33.05 9.69 4.96
N THR A 88 -31.82 10.02 5.37
CA THR A 88 -31.01 11.05 4.72
C THR A 88 -30.48 10.63 3.36
N ARG A 89 -30.03 9.38 3.20
CA ARG A 89 -29.39 8.91 1.96
C ARG A 89 -30.31 8.19 0.99
N LEU A 90 -31.28 7.44 1.51
CA LEU A 90 -32.12 6.53 0.71
C LEU A 90 -33.59 6.98 0.69
N HIS A 91 -33.92 8.07 1.37
CA HIS A 91 -35.29 8.56 1.52
C HIS A 91 -36.27 7.49 2.02
N PHE A 92 -35.80 6.52 2.82
CA PHE A 92 -36.69 5.50 3.40
C PHE A 92 -37.60 6.13 4.47
N VAL A 93 -38.87 5.74 4.43
CA VAL A 93 -39.92 6.12 5.38
C VAL A 93 -40.31 4.90 6.23
N LEU A 94 -40.71 5.14 7.47
CA LEU A 94 -41.22 4.06 8.33
C LEU A 94 -42.58 3.58 7.82
N PRO A 95 -42.94 2.29 8.02
CA PRO A 95 -44.27 1.80 7.68
C PRO A 95 -45.33 2.63 8.43
N GLY A 96 -46.11 3.42 7.68
CA GLY A 96 -47.12 4.37 8.19
C GLY A 96 -46.85 5.85 7.89
N GLU A 97 -45.63 6.23 7.46
CA GLU A 97 -45.30 7.60 7.04
C GLU A 97 -45.54 7.78 5.52
N ARG A 98 -46.24 8.85 5.11
CA ARG A 98 -46.49 9.17 3.69
C ARG A 98 -45.44 10.16 3.19
N GLN A 99 -44.59 9.74 2.25
CA GLN A 99 -43.62 10.61 1.58
C GLN A 99 -44.24 11.24 0.34
N TYR A 100 -44.24 12.58 0.28
CA TYR A 100 -44.67 13.32 -0.90
C TYR A 100 -43.45 13.74 -1.71
N ILE A 101 -43.32 13.22 -2.94
CA ILE A 101 -42.35 13.72 -3.92
C ILE A 101 -43.10 14.71 -4.80
N ILE A 102 -42.71 15.98 -4.74
CA ILE A 102 -43.35 17.04 -5.53
C ILE A 102 -42.78 16.97 -6.95
N LEU A 103 -43.45 16.22 -7.82
CA LEU A 103 -43.23 16.24 -9.26
C LEU A 103 -44.19 17.27 -9.87
N GLY A 104 -43.90 18.56 -9.71
CA GLY A 104 -44.84 19.57 -10.19
C GLY A 104 -44.64 20.97 -9.66
N ALA A 105 -43.50 21.57 -9.99
CA ALA A 105 -43.43 22.99 -10.30
C ALA A 105 -42.39 23.11 -11.40
N GLY A 106 -42.76 23.77 -12.51
CA GLY A 106 -41.90 23.92 -13.67
C GLY A 106 -40.52 24.45 -13.30
N ASN A 107 -39.55 24.10 -14.16
CA ASN A 107 -38.22 24.68 -14.34
C ASN A 107 -37.77 25.73 -13.31
N GLU A 108 -36.53 25.56 -12.83
CA GLU A 108 -35.73 26.47 -11.99
C GLU A 108 -35.37 25.96 -10.57
N ALA A 109 -35.44 24.65 -10.29
CA ALA A 109 -34.92 24.11 -9.03
C ALA A 109 -34.12 22.81 -9.20
N SER A 110 -33.06 22.84 -10.00
CA SER A 110 -31.91 21.92 -9.89
C SER A 110 -30.70 22.45 -10.68
N LYS A 111 -30.24 23.66 -10.33
CA LYS A 111 -28.85 24.08 -10.60
C LYS A 111 -28.04 23.99 -9.31
N THR A 112 -27.98 22.80 -8.74
CA THR A 112 -26.99 22.50 -7.69
C THR A 112 -26.55 21.05 -7.81
N THR A 113 -26.05 20.72 -9.00
CA THR A 113 -25.15 19.57 -9.16
C THR A 113 -23.82 20.13 -9.64
N GLU A 114 -23.12 20.88 -8.78
CA GLU A 114 -21.81 21.51 -9.05
C GLU A 114 -20.66 20.50 -9.29
N GLY A 115 -20.96 19.21 -9.48
CA GLY A 115 -19.97 18.17 -9.74
C GLY A 115 -20.36 17.12 -10.77
N ALA A 116 -21.53 17.22 -11.42
CA ALA A 116 -21.87 16.30 -12.50
C ALA A 116 -21.38 16.88 -13.84
N ALA A 117 -20.60 16.09 -14.58
CA ALA A 117 -20.20 16.40 -15.94
C ALA A 117 -21.45 16.72 -16.80
N PRO A 118 -21.35 17.67 -17.74
CA PRO A 118 -22.47 18.02 -18.61
C PRO A 118 -22.94 16.76 -19.34
N ILE A 119 -24.19 16.38 -19.08
CA ILE A 119 -24.84 15.25 -19.73
C ILE A 119 -25.37 15.78 -21.06
N ASN A 120 -24.90 15.23 -22.19
CA ASN A 120 -25.44 15.60 -23.49
C ASN A 120 -26.89 15.10 -23.57
N GLU A 121 -27.85 15.99 -23.83
CA GLU A 121 -29.28 15.64 -23.93
C GLU A 121 -29.71 15.30 -25.38
N ASP A 122 -28.80 15.52 -26.35
CA ASP A 122 -29.01 15.31 -27.79
C ASP A 122 -28.86 13.84 -28.23
N PHE A 123 -29.63 12.93 -27.62
CA PHE A 123 -29.64 11.53 -28.05
C PHE A 123 -30.96 11.17 -28.77
N PRO A 124 -30.90 10.61 -30.01
CA PRO A 124 -32.10 10.14 -30.69
C PRO A 124 -32.78 9.04 -29.87
N LEU A 125 -34.11 9.12 -29.72
CA LEU A 125 -34.89 8.12 -29.00
C LEU A 125 -34.80 6.77 -29.74
N GLY A 126 -34.43 5.71 -29.03
CA GLY A 126 -34.33 4.34 -29.59
C GLY A 126 -32.97 3.67 -29.46
N VAL A 127 -31.91 4.36 -29.01
CA VAL A 127 -30.59 3.74 -28.83
C VAL A 127 -30.51 2.98 -27.49
N PRO A 128 -29.99 1.73 -27.47
CA PRO A 128 -29.83 0.94 -26.25
C PRO A 128 -28.99 1.62 -25.17
N TRP A 129 -29.28 1.36 -23.89
CA TRP A 129 -28.66 2.03 -22.74
C TRP A 129 -27.13 1.95 -22.71
N TYR A 130 -26.54 0.84 -23.15
CA TYR A 130 -25.09 0.65 -23.16
C TYR A 130 -24.37 1.64 -24.11
N SER A 131 -25.00 1.99 -25.22
CA SER A 131 -24.43 2.93 -26.20
C SER A 131 -24.30 4.34 -25.63
N ARG A 132 -25.22 4.72 -24.73
CA ARG A 132 -25.26 6.04 -24.06
C ARG A 132 -24.12 6.19 -23.06
N ILE A 133 -23.72 5.09 -22.41
CA ILE A 133 -22.60 5.08 -21.48
C ILE A 133 -21.28 5.21 -22.23
N ILE A 134 -21.12 4.45 -23.32
CA ILE A 134 -19.91 4.50 -24.14
C ILE A 134 -19.75 5.89 -24.77
N SER A 135 -20.84 6.50 -25.27
CA SER A 135 -20.81 7.86 -25.82
C SER A 135 -20.53 8.93 -24.75
N SER A 136 -20.98 8.74 -23.51
CA SER A 136 -20.66 9.66 -22.41
C SER A 136 -19.16 9.70 -22.14
N ILE A 137 -18.49 8.54 -22.09
CA ILE A 137 -17.04 8.45 -21.84
C ILE A 137 -16.25 9.11 -22.98
N THR A 138 -16.66 8.92 -24.24
CA THR A 138 -15.99 9.53 -25.39
C THR A 138 -16.28 11.03 -25.48
N SER A 139 -17.47 11.49 -25.11
CA SER A 139 -17.83 12.92 -25.16
C SER A 139 -17.08 13.78 -24.15
N VAL A 140 -16.66 13.22 -23.01
CA VAL A 140 -15.89 13.94 -21.99
C VAL A 140 -14.43 14.15 -22.41
N GLY A 141 -13.90 13.30 -23.29
CA GLY A 141 -12.52 13.40 -23.81
C GLY A 141 -12.36 14.35 -25.00
N VAL A 142 -13.45 14.63 -25.73
CA VAL A 142 -13.46 15.63 -26.82
C VAL A 142 -13.82 16.97 -26.19
N GLY A 143 -12.85 17.60 -25.54
CA GLY A 143 -12.96 19.00 -25.14
C GLY A 143 -13.39 19.81 -26.35
N LYS A 144 -14.55 20.46 -26.29
CA LYS A 144 -14.93 21.49 -27.28
C LYS A 144 -13.78 22.49 -27.32
N ALA A 145 -13.06 22.52 -28.44
CA ALA A 145 -12.20 23.64 -28.77
C ALA A 145 -13.09 24.88 -28.83
N ASN A 146 -12.89 25.77 -27.85
CA ASN A 146 -13.52 27.07 -27.82
C ASN A 146 -13.04 27.87 -29.05
N PRO A 147 -13.92 28.49 -29.86
CA PRO A 147 -13.48 29.56 -30.76
C PRO A 147 -12.98 30.76 -29.96
#